data_AF-J2T3M2-F1
#
_entry.id   AF-J2T3M2-F1
#
_cell.length_a   1.000
_cell.length_b   1.000
_cell.length_c   1.000
_cell.angle_alpha   90.00
_cell.angle_beta   90.00
_cell.angle_gamma   90.00
#
_symmetry.space_group_name_H-M   'P 1'
#
loop_
_entity.id
_entity.type
_entity.pdbx_description
1 polymer ?
#
loop_
_entity_poly.entity_id
_entity_poly.type
_entity_poly.pdbx_seq_one_letter_code
_entity_poly.pdbx_strand_id
1 'polypeptide(L)'
;MAPNCTCNWRSISVALKGREDRAAPFYEAGDYDRGIHMLVGEENHRGLHKVASWLSALVHYLFLDDPRTQRVVAEPRADNVKMIGYMQSQCFHCEKEFDFPHKHAALMVLGRERIFDRSRLA
;
A
#
# COMPACT_ATOMS: atom_id res chain seq x y z
N MET A 1 -7.51 0.41 -38.73
CA MET A 1 -7.25 -0.85 -38.00
C MET A 1 -6.01 -0.65 -37.14
N ALA A 2 -6.18 -0.37 -35.84
CA ALA A 2 -5.08 -0.29 -34.88
C ALA A 2 -4.99 -1.66 -34.18
N PRO A 3 -3.88 -2.41 -34.28
CA PRO A 3 -3.78 -3.71 -33.66
C PRO A 3 -3.36 -3.57 -32.19
N ASN A 4 -4.22 -4.10 -31.31
CA ASN A 4 -3.85 -4.78 -30.06
C ASN A 4 -3.08 -3.97 -29.00
N CYS A 5 -3.78 -3.09 -28.28
CA CYS A 5 -3.43 -2.72 -26.90
C CYS A 5 -3.78 -3.88 -25.95
N THR A 6 -2.96 -4.93 -25.90
CA THR A 6 -3.00 -5.90 -24.80
C THR A 6 -2.28 -5.32 -23.60
N CYS A 7 -3.03 -4.74 -22.65
CA CYS A 7 -2.52 -4.43 -21.31
C CYS A 7 -2.12 -5.74 -20.61
N ASN A 8 -0.83 -6.10 -20.65
CA ASN A 8 -0.30 -7.33 -20.09
C ASN A 8 0.13 -7.09 -18.62
N TRP A 9 -0.80 -7.28 -17.67
CA TRP A 9 -0.60 -7.11 -16.23
C TRP A 9 0.19 -8.28 -15.61
N ARG A 10 1.53 -8.23 -15.59
CA ARG A 10 2.35 -9.29 -14.96
C ARG A 10 2.50 -9.07 -13.44
N SER A 11 1.42 -9.40 -12.73
CA SER A 11 1.17 -9.52 -11.28
C SER A 11 1.56 -8.33 -10.37
N ILE A 12 0.55 -7.56 -9.94
CA ILE A 12 0.55 -6.89 -8.63
C ILE A 12 -0.11 -7.88 -7.66
N SER A 13 0.67 -8.52 -6.79
CA SER A 13 0.11 -9.42 -5.78
C SER A 13 -0.26 -8.62 -4.54
N VAL A 14 -1.55 -8.36 -4.32
CA VAL A 14 -2.07 -7.75 -3.10
C VAL A 14 -2.42 -8.85 -2.10
N ALA A 15 -1.64 -8.96 -1.03
CA ALA A 15 -1.99 -9.82 0.10
C ALA A 15 -2.64 -8.97 1.19
N LEU A 16 -3.89 -9.29 1.53
CA LEU A 16 -4.62 -8.71 2.64
C LEU A 16 -4.29 -9.50 3.90
N LYS A 17 -3.46 -8.94 4.77
CA LYS A 17 -3.22 -9.50 6.08
C LYS A 17 -3.70 -8.54 7.15
N GLY A 18 -4.62 -9.02 7.98
CA GLY A 18 -5.06 -8.29 9.17
C GLY A 18 -4.24 -8.70 10.38
N ARG A 19 -4.91 -9.01 11.47
CA ARG A 19 -4.32 -9.46 12.75
C ARG A 19 -3.39 -10.68 12.65
N GLU A 20 -3.45 -11.42 11.55
CA GLU A 20 -2.59 -12.58 11.27
C GLU A 20 -1.23 -12.19 10.66
N ASP A 21 -0.95 -10.90 10.42
CA ASP A 21 0.36 -10.50 9.92
C ASP A 21 1.45 -10.64 10.98
N ARG A 22 2.67 -10.89 10.50
CA ARG A 22 3.87 -10.91 11.33
C ARG A 22 4.21 -9.53 11.90
N ALA A 23 3.65 -8.44 11.36
CA ALA A 23 3.68 -7.13 12.00
C ALA A 23 2.68 -6.95 13.14
N ALA A 24 1.63 -7.77 13.26
CA ALA A 24 0.61 -7.59 14.29
C ALA A 24 1.15 -7.54 15.74
N PRO A 25 2.28 -8.20 16.11
CA PRO A 25 2.90 -8.01 17.42
C PRO A 25 3.61 -6.66 17.61
N PHE A 26 3.90 -5.95 16.53
CA PHE A 26 4.73 -4.73 16.53
C PHE A 26 3.90 -3.44 16.55
N TYR A 27 2.58 -3.52 16.37
CA TYR A 27 1.63 -2.41 16.48
C TYR A 27 0.26 -2.90 16.97
N GLU A 28 -0.60 -1.98 17.45
CA GLU A 28 -1.98 -2.33 17.81
C GLU A 28 -2.82 -2.60 16.56
N ALA A 29 -2.70 -3.83 16.04
CA ALA A 29 -3.48 -4.31 14.90
C ALA A 29 -4.96 -4.37 15.26
N GLY A 30 -5.75 -3.52 14.61
CA GLY A 30 -7.20 -3.57 14.67
C GLY A 30 -7.73 -4.80 13.94
N ASP A 31 -8.87 -5.33 14.40
CA ASP A 31 -9.47 -6.54 13.82
C ASP A 31 -9.84 -6.39 12.32
N TYR A 32 -9.96 -5.15 11.84
CA TYR A 32 -10.31 -4.81 10.45
C TYR A 32 -9.20 -4.05 9.70
N ASP A 33 -8.01 -3.96 10.29
CA ASP A 33 -6.86 -3.36 9.60
C ASP A 33 -6.47 -4.27 8.41
N ARG A 34 -6.15 -3.66 7.27
CA ARG A 34 -5.83 -4.40 6.04
C ARG A 34 -4.38 -4.12 5.63
N GLY A 35 -3.57 -5.16 5.55
CA GLY A 35 -2.23 -5.09 4.98
C GLY A 35 -2.26 -5.01 3.45
N ILE A 36 -1.32 -4.29 2.85
CA ILE A 36 -1.00 -4.34 1.44
C ILE A 36 0.46 -4.69 1.24
N HIS A 37 0.69 -5.81 0.56
CA HIS A 37 1.98 -6.14 -0.03
C HIS A 37 1.87 -5.96 -1.52
N MET A 38 2.89 -5.41 -2.16
CA MET A 38 2.86 -5.10 -3.59
C MET A 38 4.24 -5.34 -4.17
N LEU A 39 4.28 -6.06 -5.28
CA LEU A 39 5.49 -6.29 -6.05
C LEU A 39 5.19 -5.92 -7.50
N VAL A 40 6.01 -5.04 -8.07
CA VAL A 40 5.91 -4.66 -9.48
C VAL A 40 7.12 -5.25 -10.20
N GLY A 41 6.90 -6.37 -10.89
CA GLY A 41 7.96 -7.09 -11.60
C GLY A 41 8.52 -6.30 -12.78
N GLU A 42 7.65 -5.61 -13.51
CA GLU A 42 7.98 -4.96 -14.79
C GLU A 42 8.48 -3.51 -14.59
N GLU A 43 9.69 -3.19 -15.07
CA GLU A 43 10.27 -1.84 -14.95
C GLU A 43 9.43 -0.76 -15.64
N ASN A 44 8.78 -1.11 -16.75
CA ASN A 44 7.91 -0.20 -17.49
C ASN A 44 6.68 0.25 -16.68
N HIS A 45 6.33 -0.46 -15.61
CA HIS A 45 5.23 -0.11 -14.70
C HIS A 45 5.72 0.52 -13.40
N ARG A 46 7.03 0.68 -13.23
CA ARG A 46 7.65 1.45 -12.15
C ARG A 46 7.71 2.91 -12.59
N GLY A 47 7.22 3.80 -11.75
CA GLY A 47 7.23 5.24 -12.01
C GLY A 47 6.26 5.97 -11.09
N LEU A 48 6.66 7.16 -10.63
CA LEU A 48 5.93 7.94 -9.63
C LEU A 48 4.43 8.07 -9.97
N HIS A 49 4.11 8.47 -11.19
CA HIS A 49 2.72 8.68 -11.62
C HIS A 49 1.91 7.39 -11.75
N LYS A 50 2.54 6.30 -12.22
CA LYS A 50 1.88 4.99 -12.35
C LYS A 50 1.58 4.42 -10.97
N VAL A 51 2.62 4.39 -10.11
CA VAL A 51 2.51 3.92 -8.72
C VAL A 51 1.47 4.72 -7.95
N ALA A 52 1.50 6.05 -8.02
CA ALA A 52 0.49 6.88 -7.40
C ALA A 52 -0.94 6.52 -7.86
N SER A 53 -1.15 6.35 -9.16
CA SER A 53 -2.47 6.08 -9.73
C SER A 53 -3.04 4.73 -9.27
N TRP A 54 -2.30 3.63 -9.46
CA TRP A 54 -2.81 2.31 -9.08
C TRP A 54 -2.81 2.11 -7.56
N LEU A 55 -1.87 2.69 -6.81
CA LEU A 55 -1.84 2.61 -5.35
C LEU A 55 -3.06 3.32 -4.74
N SER A 56 -3.37 4.53 -5.20
CA SER A 56 -4.56 5.26 -4.73
C SER A 56 -5.84 4.48 -5.02
N ALA A 57 -5.97 3.90 -6.22
CA ALA A 57 -7.14 3.11 -6.60
C ALA A 57 -7.30 1.85 -5.72
N LEU A 58 -6.21 1.11 -5.48
CA LEU A 58 -6.23 -0.08 -4.61
C LEU A 58 -6.60 0.28 -3.18
N VAL A 59 -5.99 1.32 -2.62
CA VAL A 59 -6.29 1.79 -1.26
C VAL A 59 -7.76 2.18 -1.13
N HIS A 60 -8.31 2.92 -2.10
CA HIS A 60 -9.73 3.27 -2.10
C HIS A 60 -10.60 2.03 -2.12
N TYR A 61 -10.27 1.06 -2.98
CA TYR A 61 -10.98 -0.22 -3.04
C TYR A 61 -11.01 -0.90 -1.66
N LEU A 62 -9.89 -0.93 -0.92
CA LEU A 62 -9.85 -1.55 0.41
C LEU A 62 -10.74 -0.88 1.46
N PHE A 63 -10.86 0.44 1.41
CA PHE A 63 -11.77 1.17 2.31
C PHE A 63 -13.25 1.04 1.90
N LEU A 64 -13.53 0.72 0.65
CA LEU A 64 -14.88 0.50 0.13
C LEU A 64 -15.34 -0.96 0.29
N ASP A 65 -14.40 -1.90 0.22
CA ASP A 65 -14.63 -3.34 0.36
C ASP A 65 -15.18 -3.69 1.75
N ASP A 66 -14.65 -3.07 2.82
CA ASP A 66 -15.21 -3.17 4.17
C ASP A 66 -15.25 -1.78 4.85
N PRO A 67 -16.44 -1.24 5.19
CA PRO A 67 -16.56 0.05 5.86
C PRO A 67 -15.95 0.07 7.27
N ARG A 68 -15.73 -1.11 7.89
CA ARG A 68 -15.09 -1.23 9.20
C ARG A 68 -13.57 -1.05 9.11
N THR A 69 -12.97 -1.18 7.93
CA THR A 69 -11.54 -0.91 7.75
C THR A 69 -11.26 0.57 7.99
N GLN A 70 -10.53 0.84 9.07
CA GLN A 70 -10.10 2.19 9.46
C GLN A 70 -8.68 2.51 9.01
N ARG A 71 -7.83 1.49 8.84
CA ARG A 71 -6.42 1.65 8.50
C ARG A 71 -5.96 0.61 7.48
N VAL A 72 -5.12 1.07 6.56
CA VAL A 72 -4.37 0.22 5.63
C VAL A 72 -2.90 0.30 6.01
N VAL A 73 -2.23 -0.86 6.11
CA VAL A 73 -0.82 -0.94 6.53
C VAL A 73 0.04 -1.54 5.43
N ALA A 74 1.30 -1.15 5.35
CA ALA A 74 2.28 -1.73 4.45
C ALA A 74 3.63 -1.87 5.15
N GLU A 75 4.40 -2.89 4.77
CA GLU A 75 5.71 -3.19 5.36
C GLU A 75 6.85 -3.16 4.30
N PRO A 76 7.10 -2.03 3.62
CA PRO A 76 8.29 -1.92 2.78
C PRO A 76 9.57 -2.09 3.60
N ARG A 77 10.67 -2.43 2.92
CA ARG A 77 11.99 -2.32 3.53
C ARG A 77 12.30 -0.85 3.81
N ALA A 78 12.85 -0.56 4.99
CA ALA A 78 13.21 0.80 5.39
C ALA A 78 14.29 1.42 4.48
N ASP A 79 15.14 0.59 3.86
CA ASP A 79 16.15 1.00 2.87
C ASP A 79 15.54 1.43 1.51
N ASN A 80 14.26 1.15 1.25
CA ASN A 80 13.59 1.46 0.00
C ASN A 80 12.98 2.86 0.00
N VAL A 81 13.84 3.88 0.03
CA VAL A 81 13.46 5.30 0.06
C VAL A 81 12.51 5.67 -1.08
N LYS A 82 12.65 5.06 -2.26
CA LYS A 82 11.75 5.31 -3.41
C LYS A 82 10.31 4.86 -3.10
N MET A 83 10.13 3.65 -2.56
CA MET A 83 8.81 3.14 -2.20
C MET A 83 8.22 3.93 -1.02
N ILE A 84 9.02 4.26 -0.03
CA ILE A 84 8.59 5.09 1.11
C ILE A 84 8.11 6.46 0.62
N GLY A 85 8.85 7.10 -0.29
CA GLY A 85 8.43 8.36 -0.90
C GLY A 85 7.14 8.24 -1.70
N TYR A 86 6.93 7.14 -2.43
CA TYR A 86 5.65 6.89 -3.12
C TYR A 86 4.50 6.73 -2.13
N MET A 87 4.68 5.97 -1.05
CA MET A 87 3.67 5.80 -0.01
C MET A 87 3.36 7.12 0.70
N GLN A 88 4.37 7.91 1.07
CA GLN A 88 4.21 9.23 1.67
C GLN A 88 3.46 10.20 0.75
N SER A 89 3.71 10.15 -0.56
CA SER A 89 2.94 10.94 -1.54
C SER A 89 1.45 10.58 -1.60
N GLN A 90 1.10 9.37 -1.16
CA GLN A 90 -0.28 8.87 -1.04
C GLN A 90 -0.79 8.92 0.41
N CYS A 91 -0.26 9.83 1.23
CA CYS A 91 -0.67 10.11 2.61
C CYS A 91 -0.39 8.99 3.63
N PHE A 92 0.35 7.95 3.25
CA PHE A 92 0.87 7.02 4.25
C PHE A 92 1.90 7.75 5.12
N HIS A 93 1.88 7.50 6.42
CA HIS A 93 2.94 7.93 7.32
C HIS A 93 3.70 6.72 7.84
N CYS A 94 4.98 6.91 8.14
CA CYS A 94 5.76 5.91 8.86
C CYS A 94 5.36 5.99 10.33
N GLU A 95 4.74 4.94 10.85
CA GLU A 95 4.36 4.84 12.26
C GLU A 95 5.57 4.39 13.09
N LYS A 96 6.30 3.38 12.59
CA LYS A 96 7.42 2.76 13.30
C LYS A 96 8.28 1.96 12.35
N GLU A 97 9.57 1.82 12.67
CA GLU A 97 10.48 0.89 12.00
C GLU A 97 10.76 -0.31 12.93
N PHE A 98 10.87 -1.50 12.35
CA PHE A 98 11.20 -2.72 13.10
C PHE A 98 12.11 -3.66 12.32
N ASP A 99 12.97 -4.32 13.07
CA ASP A 99 13.91 -5.31 12.57
C ASP A 99 13.29 -6.71 12.59
N PHE A 100 13.09 -7.27 11.40
CA PHE A 100 12.97 -8.71 11.27
C PHE A 100 14.36 -9.34 11.13
N PRO A 101 14.51 -10.63 11.50
CA PRO A 101 15.77 -11.37 11.32
C PRO A 101 16.35 -11.36 9.89
N HIS A 102 15.53 -11.03 8.89
CA HIS A 102 15.87 -11.03 7.46
C HIS A 102 15.66 -9.68 6.75
N LYS A 103 15.10 -8.65 7.42
CA LYS A 103 14.87 -7.31 6.84
C LYS A 103 14.62 -6.24 7.91
N HIS A 104 15.13 -5.03 7.72
CA HIS A 104 14.64 -3.85 8.43
C HIS A 104 13.42 -3.30 7.68
N ALA A 105 12.26 -3.28 8.33
CA ALA A 105 10.98 -2.91 7.74
C ALA A 105 10.44 -1.61 8.34
N ALA A 106 9.82 -0.78 7.51
CA ALA A 106 9.11 0.42 7.94
C ALA A 106 7.60 0.15 7.89
N LEU A 107 6.90 0.39 8.99
CA LEU A 107 5.44 0.29 9.08
C LEU A 107 4.82 1.57 8.53
N MET A 108 4.34 1.49 7.31
CA MET A 108 3.62 2.57 6.67
C MET A 108 2.13 2.38 6.92
N VAL A 109 1.48 3.37 7.52
CA VAL A 109 0.06 3.33 7.87
C VAL A 109 -0.68 4.43 7.12
N LEU A 110 -1.86 4.12 6.62
CA LEU A 110 -2.79 5.07 6.04
C LEU A 110 -4.15 4.94 6.72
N GLY A 111 -4.60 6.03 7.33
CA GLY A 111 -5.94 6.13 7.90
C GLY A 111 -7.00 6.46 6.85
N ARG A 112 -8.23 5.97 7.07
CA ARG A 112 -9.41 6.22 6.25
C ARG A 112 -9.62 7.71 6.00
N GLU A 113 -9.59 8.52 7.04
CA GLU A 113 -9.86 9.96 6.93
C GLU A 113 -8.90 10.67 5.97
N ARG A 114 -7.61 10.31 5.99
CA ARG A 114 -6.59 10.96 5.16
C ARG A 114 -6.80 10.73 3.67
N ILE A 115 -7.21 9.52 3.29
CA ILE A 115 -7.43 9.22 1.87
C ILE A 115 -8.72 9.88 1.36
N PHE A 116 -9.79 9.90 2.17
CA PHE A 116 -11.05 10.53 1.77
C PHE A 116 -10.98 12.06 1.80
N ASP A 117 -10.19 12.66 2.70
CA ASP A 117 -9.97 14.11 2.72
C ASP A 117 -9.19 14.56 1.47
N ARG A 118 -8.16 13.80 1.06
CA ARG A 118 -7.45 14.03 -0.20
C ARG A 118 -8.34 13.84 -1.45
N SER A 119 -9.33 12.96 -1.36
CA SER A 119 -10.20 12.58 -2.48
C SER A 119 -11.46 13.41 -2.60
N ARG A 120 -11.64 14.44 -1.76
CA ARG A 120 -12.62 15.48 -2.02
C ARG A 120 -12.25 16.13 -3.35
N LEU A 121 -13.05 15.83 -4.38
CA LEU A 121 -13.05 16.54 -5.65
C LEU A 121 -13.32 18.01 -5.34
N ALA A 122 -12.25 18.80 -5.34
CA ALA A 122 -12.31 20.25 -5.47
C ALA A 122 -12.50 20.61 -6.95
#